data_AF-A0A6G1QDK6-F1
#
_entry.id   AF-A0A6G1QDK6-F1
#
_cell.length_a   1.000
_cell.length_b   1.000
_cell.length_c   1.000
_cell.angle_alpha   90.00
_cell.angle_beta   90.00
_cell.angle_gamma   90.00
#
_symmetry.space_group_name_H-M   'P 1'
#
loop_
_entity.id
_entity.type
_entity.pdbx_description
1 polymer ?
#
loop_
_entity_poly.entity_id
_entity_poly.type
_entity_poly.pdbx_seq_one_letter_code
_entity_poly.pdbx_strand_id
1 'polypeptide(L)'
;MNRTLIIMTVLSGLCFLPPCFSRFYILVPTLKAWTEAQSYCRSTYTDLAIVQNEQQLAELNRLIGSDQHVWIGLRPDIESWRWSLENQDYYGAGEADFRNWQAIGPNGGLGYYKVCVEMFPTGKWQTAQCDTNNFPFICYNGSAATQDPSSSFILVNQPKTWMAAQQYCRLHYTDLASVRNQAENYHIQMMLQYPYTWISLFRDSWKWSDGSPVSFSYWDPGAPTATVTDTCVASNYGKWTNLGCSSKCHFACFAEPAVRKQVVQVELETSDSSVDMDDLKKDILQKLNQRLNEHILDDEVTLGWLKWPDGTIFQRKNADEQEEKNCTL
;
A
#
# COMPACT_ATOMS: atom_id res chain seq x y z
N MET A 1 -50.68 31.00 -14.02
CA MET A 1 -50.38 30.06 -12.92
C MET A 1 -49.06 29.37 -13.25
N ASN A 2 -48.01 29.72 -12.52
CA ASN A 2 -46.64 29.26 -12.75
C ASN A 2 -46.53 27.74 -12.59
N ARG A 3 -45.91 27.07 -13.56
CA ARG A 3 -45.43 25.70 -13.41
C ARG A 3 -43.96 25.76 -13.05
N THR A 4 -43.64 25.50 -11.80
CA THR A 4 -42.25 25.41 -11.32
C THR A 4 -41.68 24.06 -11.73
N LEU A 5 -40.66 24.07 -12.60
CA LEU A 5 -39.86 22.90 -12.92
C LEU A 5 -38.72 22.83 -11.89
N ILE A 6 -38.71 21.79 -11.04
CA ILE A 6 -37.61 21.53 -10.10
C ILE A 6 -36.71 20.48 -10.74
N ILE A 7 -35.51 20.88 -11.15
CA ILE A 7 -34.45 19.96 -11.62
C ILE A 7 -33.56 19.67 -10.41
N MET A 8 -33.64 18.45 -9.87
CA MET A 8 -32.68 17.94 -8.88
C MET A 8 -31.56 17.21 -9.60
N THR A 9 -30.41 17.86 -9.74
CA THR A 9 -29.17 17.20 -10.15
C THR A 9 -28.59 16.45 -8.95
N VAL A 10 -28.72 15.13 -8.92
CA VAL A 10 -27.98 14.28 -7.99
C VAL A 10 -26.58 14.10 -8.57
N LEU A 11 -25.60 14.78 -7.99
CA LEU A 11 -24.18 14.49 -8.24
C LEU A 11 -23.89 13.10 -7.68
N SER A 12 -23.90 12.09 -8.55
CA SER A 12 -23.35 10.78 -8.25
C SER A 12 -21.83 10.88 -8.21
N GLY A 13 -21.31 11.44 -7.12
CA GLY A 13 -19.97 11.13 -6.66
C GLY A 13 -19.98 9.70 -6.15
N LEU A 14 -19.73 8.74 -7.05
CA LEU A 14 -19.30 7.40 -6.67
C LEU A 14 -17.93 7.55 -5.99
N CYS A 15 -17.94 7.90 -4.70
CA CYS A 15 -16.90 7.42 -3.81
C CYS A 15 -17.03 5.90 -3.84
N PHE A 16 -16.16 5.26 -4.63
CA PHE A 16 -15.75 3.91 -4.32
C PHE A 16 -15.11 3.99 -2.92
N LEU A 17 -15.94 3.86 -1.89
CA LEU A 17 -15.43 3.38 -0.62
C LEU A 17 -14.74 2.06 -0.98
N PRO A 18 -13.44 1.91 -0.68
CA PRO A 18 -12.84 0.60 -0.79
C PRO A 18 -13.76 -0.35 -0.02
N PRO A 19 -14.04 -1.56 -0.54
CA PRO A 19 -14.87 -2.51 0.17
C PRO A 19 -14.34 -2.55 1.60
N CYS A 20 -15.22 -2.25 2.56
CA CYS A 20 -14.89 -2.34 3.96
C CYS A 20 -14.74 -3.83 4.23
N PHE A 21 -13.59 -4.40 3.87
CA PHE A 21 -13.26 -5.78 4.18
C PHE A 21 -13.17 -5.83 5.70
N SER A 22 -14.27 -6.27 6.32
CA SER A 22 -14.27 -6.59 7.74
C SER A 22 -13.17 -7.63 7.94
N ARG A 23 -12.16 -7.31 8.73
CA ARG A 23 -11.07 -8.24 9.06
C ARG A 23 -11.30 -8.69 10.48
N PHE A 24 -11.15 -9.99 10.71
CA PHE A 24 -11.17 -10.54 12.07
C PHE A 24 -9.73 -10.84 12.49
N TYR A 25 -9.38 -10.42 13.69
CA TYR A 25 -8.05 -10.63 14.25
C TYR A 25 -8.04 -11.86 15.16
N ILE A 26 -6.91 -12.57 15.17
CA ILE A 26 -6.69 -13.76 15.99
C ILE A 26 -5.38 -13.56 16.75
N LEU A 27 -5.44 -13.55 18.08
CA LEU A 27 -4.24 -13.56 18.92
C LEU A 27 -3.74 -15.00 19.07
N VAL A 28 -2.46 -15.23 18.76
CA VAL A 28 -1.82 -16.52 18.90
C VAL A 28 -0.80 -16.46 20.04
N PRO A 29 -1.08 -17.11 21.19
CA PRO A 29 -0.24 -17.06 22.39
C PRO A 29 0.95 -18.03 22.30
N THR A 30 1.68 -17.99 21.17
CA THR A 30 2.92 -18.77 20.99
C THR A 30 4.06 -17.83 20.64
N LEU A 31 5.23 -18.07 21.22
CA LEU A 31 6.38 -17.20 21.03
C LEU A 31 7.12 -17.58 19.74
N LYS A 32 7.16 -16.65 18.77
CA LYS A 32 7.81 -16.85 17.47
C LYS A 32 8.60 -15.61 17.04
N ALA A 33 9.63 -15.83 16.23
CA ALA A 33 10.26 -14.73 15.50
C ALA A 33 9.28 -14.18 14.47
N TRP A 34 9.43 -12.92 14.04
CA TRP A 34 8.46 -12.27 13.17
C TRP A 34 8.20 -13.07 11.88
N THR A 35 9.27 -13.53 11.21
CA THR A 35 9.15 -14.33 9.97
C THR A 35 8.46 -15.68 10.21
N GLU A 36 8.72 -16.31 11.36
CA GLU A 36 8.06 -17.58 11.73
C GLU A 36 6.57 -17.36 12.03
N ALA A 37 6.24 -16.26 12.71
CA ALA A 37 4.88 -15.84 12.99
C ALA A 37 4.11 -15.53 11.69
N GLN A 38 4.76 -14.82 10.74
CA GLN A 38 4.20 -14.57 9.42
C GLN A 38 3.90 -15.87 8.67
N SER A 39 4.86 -16.79 8.60
CA SER A 39 4.67 -18.08 7.96
C SER A 39 3.52 -18.87 8.59
N TYR A 40 3.39 -18.83 9.92
CA TYR A 40 2.27 -19.45 10.61
C TYR A 40 0.91 -18.81 10.24
N CYS A 41 0.84 -17.48 10.25
CA CYS A 41 -0.41 -16.79 9.90
C CYS A 41 -0.80 -17.07 8.45
N ARG A 42 0.15 -17.13 7.52
CA ARG A 42 -0.12 -17.44 6.10
C ARG A 42 -0.50 -18.90 5.85
N SER A 43 -0.05 -19.83 6.69
CA SER A 43 -0.43 -21.24 6.56
C SER A 43 -1.77 -21.57 7.22
N THR A 44 -2.21 -20.76 8.19
CA THR A 44 -3.39 -21.05 9.02
C THR A 44 -4.55 -20.08 8.80
N TYR A 45 -4.24 -18.83 8.44
CA TYR A 45 -5.16 -17.71 8.28
C TYR A 45 -4.81 -16.95 6.98
N THR A 46 -4.89 -15.61 6.96
CA THR A 46 -4.48 -14.80 5.80
C THR A 46 -3.02 -14.32 5.94
N ASP A 47 -2.70 -13.49 6.93
CA ASP A 47 -1.34 -13.00 7.21
C ASP A 47 -1.28 -12.44 8.66
N LEU A 48 -0.14 -11.92 9.09
CA LEU A 48 -0.01 -11.13 10.32
C LEU A 48 -0.95 -9.92 10.28
N ALA A 49 -1.45 -9.51 11.44
CA ALA A 49 -2.45 -8.45 11.60
C ALA A 49 -2.04 -7.14 10.90
N ILE A 50 -2.95 -6.60 10.11
CA ILE A 50 -2.80 -5.33 9.39
C ILE A 50 -3.84 -4.34 9.91
N VAL A 51 -3.45 -3.11 10.17
CA VAL A 51 -4.32 -2.08 10.74
C VAL A 51 -4.32 -0.82 9.87
N GLN A 52 -5.44 -0.52 9.24
CA GLN A 52 -5.58 0.57 8.28
C GLN A 52 -6.41 1.75 8.80
N ASN A 53 -7.07 1.60 9.95
CA ASN A 53 -7.91 2.63 10.56
C ASN A 53 -8.10 2.39 12.06
N GLU A 54 -8.75 3.35 12.73
CA GLU A 54 -9.00 3.32 14.17
C GLU A 54 -9.90 2.16 14.62
N GLN A 55 -10.90 1.79 13.82
CA GLN A 55 -11.80 0.68 14.16
C GLN A 55 -11.05 -0.66 14.20
N GLN A 56 -10.20 -0.90 13.21
CA GLN A 56 -9.30 -2.05 13.15
C GLN A 56 -8.32 -2.07 14.32
N LEU A 57 -7.76 -0.91 14.68
CA LEU A 57 -6.88 -0.78 15.84
C LEU A 57 -7.60 -1.13 17.14
N ALA A 58 -8.82 -0.63 17.33
CA ALA A 58 -9.62 -0.89 18.52
C ALA A 58 -9.93 -2.38 18.67
N GLU A 59 -10.32 -3.06 17.59
CA GLU A 59 -10.60 -4.50 17.62
C GLU A 59 -9.35 -5.33 17.90
N LEU A 60 -8.22 -5.01 17.28
CA LEU A 60 -6.95 -5.66 17.57
C LEU A 60 -6.55 -5.46 19.04
N ASN A 61 -6.65 -4.24 19.57
CA ASN A 61 -6.28 -3.92 20.94
C ASN A 61 -7.17 -4.60 21.98
N ARG A 62 -8.46 -4.81 21.67
CA ARG A 62 -9.39 -5.58 22.50
C ARG A 62 -8.90 -7.02 22.72
N LEU A 63 -8.28 -7.62 21.71
CA LEU A 63 -7.75 -8.99 21.78
C LEU A 63 -6.40 -9.06 22.49
N ILE A 64 -5.51 -8.09 22.24
CA ILE A 64 -4.18 -8.04 22.86
C ILE A 64 -4.28 -7.83 24.38
N GLY A 65 -5.25 -7.04 24.84
CA GLY A 65 -5.44 -6.78 26.27
C GLY A 65 -4.19 -6.18 26.92
N SER A 66 -3.65 -6.86 27.93
CA SER A 66 -2.46 -6.44 28.68
C SER A 66 -1.17 -7.14 28.25
N ASP A 67 -1.19 -7.90 27.14
CA ASP A 67 0.00 -8.62 26.68
C ASP A 67 1.12 -7.66 26.28
N GLN A 68 2.34 -7.97 26.74
CA GLN A 68 3.54 -7.26 26.31
C GLN A 68 4.00 -7.77 24.95
N HIS A 69 4.16 -6.84 24.00
CA HIS A 69 4.75 -7.07 22.69
C HIS A 69 4.10 -8.22 21.89
N VAL A 70 3.15 -7.87 21.03
CA VAL A 70 2.49 -8.77 20.08
C VAL A 70 2.89 -8.40 18.66
N TRP A 71 3.50 -9.30 17.89
CA TRP A 71 3.85 -9.03 16.50
C TRP A 71 2.62 -8.70 15.66
N ILE A 72 2.75 -7.66 14.84
CA ILE A 72 1.81 -7.27 13.79
C ILE A 72 2.52 -7.27 12.43
N GLY A 73 1.78 -7.14 11.34
CA GLY A 73 2.30 -7.26 9.98
C GLY A 73 3.18 -6.10 9.50
N LEU A 74 3.36 -5.04 10.29
CA LEU A 74 4.11 -3.85 9.88
C LEU A 74 5.63 -4.10 9.92
N ARG A 75 6.34 -3.69 8.87
CA ARG A 75 7.79 -3.79 8.76
C ARG A 75 8.39 -2.63 7.95
N PRO A 76 9.69 -2.33 8.09
CA PRO A 76 10.34 -1.30 7.28
C PRO A 76 10.24 -1.62 5.78
N ASP A 77 9.97 -0.60 4.96
CA ASP A 77 10.02 -0.74 3.50
C ASP A 77 11.36 -0.25 2.96
N ILE A 78 12.34 -1.15 2.93
CA ILE A 78 13.72 -0.84 2.56
C ILE A 78 13.92 -0.52 1.06
N GLU A 79 12.94 -0.85 0.22
CA GLU A 79 13.02 -0.65 -1.24
C GLU A 79 12.28 0.62 -1.72
N SER A 80 11.56 1.31 -0.84
CA SER A 80 10.76 2.50 -1.17
C SER A 80 11.60 3.77 -1.24
N TRP A 81 12.52 3.81 -2.20
CA TRP A 81 13.33 4.98 -2.51
C TRP A 81 12.51 6.02 -3.27
N ARG A 82 12.51 7.26 -2.77
CA ARG A 82 11.73 8.36 -3.34
C ARG A 82 12.61 9.57 -3.55
N TRP A 83 12.41 10.24 -4.67
CA TRP A 83 12.91 11.59 -4.87
C TRP A 83 11.97 12.58 -4.20
N SER A 84 12.53 13.67 -3.66
CA SER A 84 11.72 14.68 -2.96
C SER A 84 10.81 15.49 -3.88
N LEU A 85 11.18 15.63 -5.15
CA LEU A 85 10.40 16.33 -6.14
C LEU A 85 9.27 15.42 -6.63
N GLU A 86 8.03 15.77 -6.30
CA GLU A 86 6.85 14.92 -6.55
C GLU A 86 6.32 14.99 -8.00
N ASN A 87 6.81 15.94 -8.80
CA ASN A 87 6.32 16.15 -10.16
C ASN A 87 6.71 14.98 -11.08
N GLN A 88 5.75 14.11 -11.41
CA GLN A 88 6.01 12.93 -12.25
C GLN A 88 6.42 13.30 -13.68
N ASP A 89 5.92 14.42 -14.22
CA ASP A 89 6.25 14.87 -15.59
C ASP A 89 7.72 15.29 -15.74
N TYR A 90 8.43 15.48 -14.63
CA TYR A 90 9.86 15.77 -14.63
C TYR A 90 10.72 14.54 -14.99
N TYR A 91 10.22 13.33 -14.72
CA TYR A 91 10.96 12.08 -14.92
C TYR A 91 10.50 11.38 -16.19
N GLY A 92 11.42 11.19 -17.14
CA GLY A 92 11.25 10.28 -18.26
C GLY A 92 11.24 8.82 -17.84
N ALA A 93 10.99 7.93 -18.81
CA ALA A 93 10.95 6.49 -18.56
C ALA A 93 12.27 5.97 -17.96
N GLY A 94 12.20 5.40 -16.75
CA GLY A 94 13.35 4.85 -16.01
C GLY A 94 14.24 5.88 -15.32
N GLU A 95 14.01 7.18 -15.50
CA GLU A 95 14.84 8.23 -14.90
C GLU A 95 14.66 8.32 -13.38
N ALA A 96 13.43 8.09 -12.89
CA ALA A 96 13.15 8.04 -11.45
C ALA A 96 13.87 6.87 -10.76
N ASP A 97 14.26 5.83 -11.50
CA ASP A 97 14.91 4.62 -10.99
C ASP A 97 16.44 4.66 -11.08
N PHE A 98 17.03 5.71 -11.67
CA PHE A 98 18.48 5.83 -11.77
C PHE A 98 19.12 5.87 -10.37
N ARG A 99 20.14 5.04 -10.15
CA ARG A 99 20.90 4.99 -8.90
C ARG A 99 22.39 4.91 -9.18
N ASN A 100 23.20 5.67 -8.45
CA ASN A 100 24.67 5.61 -8.52
C ASN A 100 25.32 5.30 -7.16
N TRP A 101 24.80 4.27 -6.48
CA TRP A 101 25.32 3.80 -5.19
C TRP A 101 26.80 3.42 -5.22
N GLN A 102 27.49 3.55 -4.08
CA GLN A 102 28.78 2.90 -3.85
C GLN A 102 28.68 1.37 -3.99
N ALA A 103 29.82 0.67 -4.09
CA ALA A 103 29.88 -0.78 -4.30
C ALA A 103 29.17 -1.61 -3.21
N ILE A 104 29.01 -1.05 -2.00
CA ILE A 104 28.27 -1.66 -0.90
C ILE A 104 26.73 -1.55 -1.06
N GLY A 105 26.26 -0.81 -2.05
CA GLY A 105 24.83 -0.61 -2.34
C GLY A 105 24.09 0.25 -1.29
N PRO A 106 22.77 0.46 -1.47
CA PRO A 106 21.95 1.22 -0.52
C PRO A 106 21.84 0.53 0.85
N ASN A 107 21.93 -0.80 0.86
CA ASN A 107 21.74 -1.64 2.04
C ASN A 107 23.07 -1.94 2.79
N GLY A 108 24.22 -1.60 2.21
CA GLY A 108 25.51 -1.64 2.90
C GLY A 108 25.83 -0.39 3.71
N GLY A 109 24.96 0.63 3.65
CA GLY A 109 25.05 1.84 4.46
C GLY A 109 24.35 1.73 5.82
N LEU A 110 23.78 2.82 6.31
CA LEU A 110 23.09 2.89 7.58
C LEU A 110 21.82 2.02 7.60
N GLY A 111 21.70 1.18 8.63
CA GLY A 111 20.54 0.30 8.83
C GLY A 111 19.28 0.95 9.38
N TYR A 112 18.92 2.12 8.87
CA TYR A 112 17.83 2.97 9.37
C TYR A 112 16.61 2.89 8.42
N TYR A 113 15.38 2.97 8.93
CA TYR A 113 14.15 2.95 8.11
C TYR A 113 14.04 4.28 7.37
N LYS A 114 14.38 5.35 8.10
CA LYS A 114 14.52 6.71 7.62
C LYS A 114 15.98 7.02 7.32
N VAL A 115 16.31 7.14 6.03
CA VAL A 115 17.64 7.52 5.55
C VAL A 115 17.54 8.50 4.39
N CYS A 116 18.54 9.36 4.30
CA CYS A 116 18.68 10.34 3.25
C CYS A 116 20.00 10.10 2.51
N VAL A 117 20.12 10.61 1.28
CA VAL A 117 21.25 10.23 0.42
C VAL A 117 22.22 11.38 0.23
N GLU A 118 23.48 11.09 0.52
CA GLU A 118 24.61 11.96 0.24
C GLU A 118 25.35 11.48 -1.02
N MET A 119 25.90 12.44 -1.77
CA MET A 119 26.80 12.22 -2.89
C MET A 119 28.23 12.62 -2.49
N PHE A 120 29.18 11.74 -2.80
CA PHE A 120 30.62 11.98 -2.65
C PHE A 120 31.21 12.69 -3.88
N PRO A 121 32.41 13.32 -3.77
CA PRO A 121 33.17 13.85 -4.91
C PRO A 121 33.48 12.82 -6.03
N THR A 122 33.39 11.52 -5.74
CA THR A 122 33.49 10.46 -6.74
C THR A 122 32.22 10.31 -7.60
N GLY A 123 31.16 11.07 -7.28
CA GLY A 123 29.83 10.95 -7.86
C GLY A 123 29.01 9.80 -7.30
N LYS A 124 29.58 8.96 -6.42
CA LYS A 124 28.90 7.81 -5.81
C LYS A 124 28.06 8.20 -4.61
N TRP A 125 27.01 7.42 -4.35
CA TRP A 125 26.01 7.73 -3.32
C TRP A 125 26.08 6.78 -2.13
N GLN A 126 25.71 7.28 -0.96
CA GLN A 126 25.57 6.50 0.27
C GLN A 126 24.41 7.04 1.12
N THR A 127 23.93 6.20 2.03
CA THR A 127 22.89 6.58 3.00
C THR A 127 23.50 7.26 4.22
N ALA A 128 22.82 8.30 4.70
CA ALA A 128 23.18 9.10 5.85
C ALA A 128 21.92 9.44 6.69
N GLN A 129 22.12 9.79 7.95
CA GLN A 129 21.02 10.16 8.84
C GLN A 129 20.44 11.51 8.41
N CYS A 130 19.12 11.55 8.17
CA CYS A 130 18.44 12.76 7.69
C CYS A 130 18.53 13.95 8.64
N ASP A 131 18.42 13.68 9.95
CA ASP A 131 18.06 14.69 10.96
C ASP A 131 19.27 15.20 11.76
N THR A 132 20.40 14.49 11.74
CA THR A 132 21.60 14.81 12.55
C THR A 132 22.75 15.35 11.71
N ASN A 133 22.93 14.85 10.49
CA ASN A 133 24.01 15.26 9.62
C ASN A 133 23.72 16.62 8.95
N ASN A 134 24.71 17.50 8.96
CA ASN A 134 24.59 18.82 8.33
C ASN A 134 25.58 18.91 7.17
N PHE A 135 25.07 18.92 5.94
CA PHE A 135 25.89 18.94 4.72
C PHE A 135 25.48 20.09 3.80
N PRO A 136 26.40 20.60 2.96
CA PRO A 136 26.05 21.31 1.74
C PRO A 136 25.07 20.49 0.91
N PHE A 137 24.35 21.15 -0.01
CA PHE A 137 23.29 20.48 -0.74
C PHE A 137 23.11 21.05 -2.14
N ILE A 138 22.57 20.24 -3.05
CA ILE A 138 22.29 20.66 -4.42
C ILE A 138 20.80 20.95 -4.55
N CYS A 139 20.47 22.19 -4.92
CA CYS A 139 19.12 22.53 -5.34
C CYS A 139 18.96 22.35 -6.85
N TYR A 140 17.74 22.02 -7.25
CA TYR A 140 17.28 22.09 -8.63
C TYR A 140 16.41 23.34 -8.82
N ASN A 141 16.63 24.05 -9.92
CA ASN A 141 15.87 25.19 -10.36
C ASN A 141 15.25 24.89 -11.72
N GLY A 142 13.96 24.57 -11.72
CA GLY A 142 13.19 24.21 -12.91
C GLY A 142 12.56 25.38 -13.66
N SER A 143 13.05 26.61 -13.48
CA SER A 143 12.49 27.77 -14.19
C SER A 143 12.62 27.60 -15.71
N ALA A 144 11.50 27.74 -16.44
CA ALA A 144 11.40 27.60 -17.90
C ALA A 144 12.30 28.54 -18.74
N ALA A 145 13.07 29.42 -18.09
CA ALA A 145 14.02 30.34 -18.71
C ALA A 145 15.40 29.71 -19.01
N THR A 146 15.70 28.52 -18.48
CA THR A 146 16.99 27.86 -18.70
C THR A 146 16.93 26.95 -19.92
N GLN A 147 17.40 27.44 -21.07
CA GLN A 147 17.62 26.62 -22.27
C GLN A 147 18.82 25.66 -22.14
N ASP A 148 19.51 25.68 -20.99
CA ASP A 148 20.65 24.81 -20.68
C ASP A 148 20.34 23.92 -19.47
N PRO A 149 20.26 22.58 -19.63
CA PRO A 149 20.09 21.63 -18.53
C PRO A 149 21.15 21.75 -17.43
N SER A 150 22.36 22.23 -17.76
CA SER A 150 23.48 22.38 -16.83
C SER A 150 23.33 23.57 -15.87
N SER A 151 22.50 24.55 -16.22
CA SER A 151 22.21 25.74 -15.41
C SER A 151 21.12 25.54 -14.35
N SER A 152 20.55 24.33 -14.27
CA SER A 152 19.43 24.00 -13.39
C SER A 152 19.87 23.46 -12.02
N PHE A 153 21.14 23.10 -11.83
CA PHE A 153 21.66 22.60 -10.55
C PHE A 153 22.50 23.67 -9.84
N ILE A 154 22.27 23.83 -8.54
CA ILE A 154 22.87 24.91 -7.73
C ILE A 154 23.44 24.31 -6.45
N LEU A 155 24.76 24.35 -6.29
CA LEU A 155 25.42 23.99 -5.04
C LEU A 155 25.23 25.10 -4.01
N VAL A 156 24.59 24.77 -2.89
CA VAL A 156 24.43 25.65 -1.75
C VAL A 156 25.39 25.22 -0.64
N ASN A 157 26.38 26.06 -0.39
CA ASN A 157 27.41 25.84 0.63
C ASN A 157 26.98 26.33 2.02
N GLN A 158 25.82 25.87 2.48
CA GLN A 158 25.32 26.13 3.83
C GLN A 158 24.95 24.80 4.46
N PRO A 159 25.79 24.22 5.34
CA PRO A 159 25.49 22.93 5.94
C PRO A 159 24.15 22.92 6.67
N LYS A 160 23.26 22.00 6.29
CA LYS A 160 21.92 21.83 6.88
C LYS A 160 21.56 20.34 6.97
N THR A 161 20.67 20.01 7.91
CA THR A 161 19.95 18.73 7.90
C THR A 161 19.21 18.55 6.57
N TRP A 162 18.94 17.31 6.17
CA TRP A 162 18.34 17.04 4.87
C TRP A 162 16.98 17.76 4.69
N MET A 163 16.13 17.74 5.72
CA MET A 163 14.85 18.45 5.70
C MET A 163 15.02 19.97 5.61
N ALA A 164 15.97 20.54 6.35
CA ALA A 164 16.24 21.98 6.28
C ALA A 164 16.85 22.40 4.93
N ALA A 165 17.64 21.52 4.29
CA ALA A 165 18.16 21.71 2.94
C ALA A 165 17.03 21.68 1.90
N GLN A 166 16.11 20.72 2.00
CA GLN A 166 14.91 20.64 1.16
C GLN A 166 14.05 21.89 1.26
N GLN A 167 13.74 22.32 2.49
CA GLN A 167 12.97 23.54 2.73
C GLN A 167 13.65 24.76 2.14
N TYR A 168 14.98 24.86 2.27
CA TYR A 168 15.74 25.94 1.64
C TYR A 168 15.58 25.91 0.12
N CYS A 169 15.77 24.75 -0.52
CA CYS A 169 15.65 24.66 -1.97
C CYS A 169 14.23 24.97 -2.47
N ARG A 170 13.19 24.56 -1.75
CA ARG A 170 11.79 24.91 -2.09
C ARG A 170 11.47 26.38 -1.88
N LEU A 171 12.15 27.04 -0.95
CA LEU A 171 11.98 28.47 -0.70
C LEU A 171 12.67 29.34 -1.75
N HIS A 172 13.86 28.92 -2.21
CA HIS A 172 14.71 29.74 -3.09
C HIS A 172 14.74 29.28 -4.56
N TYR A 173 14.37 28.03 -4.83
CA TYR A 173 14.43 27.36 -6.13
C TYR A 173 13.19 26.45 -6.31
N THR A 174 13.35 25.24 -6.85
CA THR A 174 12.25 24.27 -7.01
C THR A 174 12.25 23.22 -5.90
N ASP A 175 13.33 22.44 -5.77
CA ASP A 175 13.48 21.43 -4.70
C ASP A 175 14.95 21.01 -4.58
N LEU A 176 15.28 20.09 -3.66
CA LEU A 176 16.56 19.37 -3.71
C LEU A 176 16.70 18.62 -5.06
N ALA A 177 17.92 18.53 -5.55
CA ALA A 177 18.19 17.98 -6.87
C ALA A 177 17.99 16.47 -6.93
N SER A 178 17.13 16.05 -7.86
CA SER A 178 17.07 14.66 -8.31
C SER A 178 18.12 14.42 -9.39
N VAL A 179 18.64 13.19 -9.43
CA VAL A 179 19.63 12.78 -10.42
C VAL A 179 19.02 11.72 -11.32
N ARG A 180 18.71 12.09 -12.55
CA ARG A 180 17.90 11.26 -13.48
C ARG A 180 18.73 10.31 -14.33
N ASN A 181 20.01 10.62 -14.51
CA ASN A 181 20.91 9.84 -15.34
C ASN A 181 22.39 10.12 -15.01
N GLN A 182 23.27 9.37 -15.66
CA GLN A 182 24.72 9.48 -15.45
C GLN A 182 25.30 10.84 -15.84
N ALA A 183 24.72 11.53 -16.84
CA ALA A 183 25.21 12.84 -17.27
C ALA A 183 24.95 13.91 -16.21
N GLU A 184 23.74 13.94 -15.63
CA GLU A 184 23.42 14.82 -14.49
C GLU A 184 24.27 14.49 -13.27
N ASN A 185 24.51 13.21 -12.99
CA ASN A 185 25.37 12.79 -11.89
C ASN A 185 26.79 13.34 -12.07
N TYR A 186 27.34 13.25 -13.28
CA TYR A 186 28.68 13.77 -13.58
C TYR A 186 28.71 15.30 -13.49
N HIS A 187 27.68 15.98 -13.98
CA HIS A 187 27.57 17.43 -13.87
C HIS A 187 27.58 17.88 -12.40
N ILE A 188 26.75 17.26 -11.55
CA ILE A 188 26.72 17.56 -10.12
C ILE A 188 28.06 17.25 -9.47
N GLN A 189 28.67 16.10 -9.80
CA GLN A 189 29.98 15.71 -9.31
C GLN A 189 31.04 16.79 -9.55
N MET A 190 31.06 17.39 -10.73
CA MET A 190 32.02 18.44 -11.10
C MET A 190 31.83 19.75 -10.32
N MET A 191 30.67 19.97 -9.71
CA MET A 191 30.41 21.13 -8.85
C MET A 191 30.84 20.92 -7.40
N LEU A 192 31.00 19.66 -6.95
CA LEU A 192 31.19 19.35 -5.54
C LEU A 192 32.56 19.82 -5.05
N GLN A 193 32.55 20.59 -3.95
CA GLN A 193 33.75 21.10 -3.28
C GLN A 193 33.97 20.45 -1.90
N TYR A 194 33.04 19.60 -1.48
CA TYR A 194 32.95 19.05 -0.12
C TYR A 194 32.79 17.53 -0.14
N PRO A 195 33.24 16.83 0.92
CA PRO A 195 33.24 15.36 0.96
C PRO A 195 31.83 14.74 0.94
N TYR A 196 30.81 15.47 1.41
CA TYR A 196 29.43 15.01 1.51
C TYR A 196 28.50 16.12 1.05
N THR A 197 27.54 15.80 0.18
CA THR A 197 26.54 16.76 -0.30
C THR A 197 25.18 16.08 -0.42
N TRP A 198 24.13 16.70 0.11
CA TRP A 198 22.78 16.15 -0.01
C TRP A 198 22.23 16.23 -1.45
N ILE A 199 21.55 15.16 -1.85
CA ILE A 199 20.64 15.11 -3.01
C ILE A 199 19.23 14.73 -2.54
N SER A 200 18.22 14.83 -3.42
CA SER A 200 16.82 14.63 -3.02
C SER A 200 16.37 13.19 -2.79
N LEU A 201 17.25 12.19 -2.93
CA LEU A 201 16.88 10.80 -2.71
C LEU A 201 16.77 10.52 -1.21
N PHE A 202 15.67 9.92 -0.80
CA PHE A 202 15.44 9.52 0.59
C PHE A 202 14.57 8.27 0.66
N ARG A 203 14.52 7.68 1.85
CA ARG A 203 13.65 6.56 2.22
C ARG A 203 13.11 6.86 3.61
N ASP A 204 11.79 6.77 3.77
CA ASP A 204 11.10 7.01 5.04
C ASP A 204 9.73 6.32 4.99
N SER A 205 9.72 4.99 4.99
CA SER A 205 8.50 4.21 4.77
C SER A 205 8.49 2.87 5.47
N TRP A 206 7.26 2.46 5.77
CA TRP A 206 6.88 1.16 6.31
C TRP A 206 5.87 0.54 5.35
N LYS A 207 5.76 -0.78 5.38
CA LYS A 207 4.75 -1.53 4.63
C LYS A 207 4.16 -2.65 5.45
N TRP A 208 2.93 -3.01 5.13
CA TRP A 208 2.29 -4.18 5.68
C TRP A 208 2.82 -5.46 5.06
N SER A 209 2.64 -6.57 5.75
CA SER A 209 3.14 -7.89 5.35
C SER A 209 2.48 -8.41 4.06
N ASP A 210 1.26 -7.96 3.76
CA ASP A 210 0.55 -8.20 2.50
C ASP A 210 1.04 -7.31 1.34
N GLY A 211 1.96 -6.37 1.61
CA GLY A 211 2.47 -5.40 0.64
C GLY A 211 1.63 -4.12 0.52
N SER A 212 0.52 -3.99 1.26
CA SER A 212 -0.31 -2.78 1.24
C SER A 212 0.43 -1.58 1.86
N PRO A 213 0.16 -0.36 1.35
CA PRO A 213 0.78 0.86 1.86
C PRO A 213 0.26 1.22 3.26
N VAL A 214 1.04 2.00 3.99
CA VAL A 214 0.69 2.47 5.33
C VAL A 214 0.00 3.82 5.22
N SER A 215 -1.29 3.86 5.55
CA SER A 215 -2.12 5.07 5.63
C SER A 215 -2.44 5.50 7.06
N PHE A 216 -2.17 4.62 8.04
CA PHE A 216 -2.50 4.81 9.44
C PHE A 216 -1.33 4.34 10.31
N SER A 217 -1.02 5.08 11.37
CA SER A 217 0.00 4.65 12.32
C SER A 217 -0.32 5.02 13.76
N TYR A 218 0.12 4.18 14.70
CA TYR A 218 -0.17 4.34 16.13
C TYR A 218 1.05 4.04 17.00
N TRP A 219 2.17 4.68 16.68
CA TRP A 219 3.45 4.50 17.36
C TRP A 219 3.43 4.94 18.83
N ASP A 220 4.22 4.24 19.64
CA ASP A 220 4.56 4.68 20.99
C ASP A 220 5.35 6.00 20.98
N PRO A 221 5.27 6.82 22.04
CA PRO A 221 6.11 8.00 22.16
C PRO A 221 7.59 7.64 22.04
N GLY A 222 8.29 8.26 21.08
CA GLY A 222 9.70 7.99 20.79
C GLY A 222 9.96 6.77 19.90
N ALA A 223 8.93 6.06 19.47
CA ALA A 223 9.00 5.02 18.46
C ALA A 223 8.60 5.55 17.06
N PRO A 224 9.06 4.93 15.97
CA PRO A 224 10.07 3.88 15.95
C PRO A 224 11.47 4.43 16.30
N THR A 225 12.30 3.61 16.94
CA THR A 225 13.71 3.92 17.19
C THR A 225 14.50 3.96 15.88
N ALA A 226 15.64 4.65 15.87
CA ALA A 226 16.34 4.97 14.63
C ALA A 226 17.06 3.76 13.99
N THR A 227 17.60 2.81 14.77
CA THR A 227 18.32 1.61 14.28
C THR A 227 17.37 0.43 14.04
N VAL A 228 17.25 -0.04 12.79
CA VAL A 228 16.10 -0.89 12.40
C VAL A 228 16.32 -1.93 11.29
N THR A 229 17.52 -2.16 10.76
CA THR A 229 17.70 -3.04 9.58
C THR A 229 17.07 -4.41 9.72
N ASP A 230 17.06 -4.96 10.93
CA ASP A 230 16.41 -6.22 11.28
C ASP A 230 15.34 -6.00 12.36
N THR A 231 14.55 -4.92 12.27
CA THR A 231 13.43 -4.70 13.18
C THR A 231 12.09 -4.86 12.50
N CYS A 232 11.15 -5.36 13.29
CA CYS A 232 9.78 -5.64 12.94
C CYS A 232 8.90 -4.98 14.00
N VAL A 233 7.63 -4.73 13.68
CA VAL A 233 6.75 -3.97 14.56
C VAL A 233 5.92 -4.88 15.43
N ALA A 234 5.93 -4.60 16.73
CA ALA A 234 5.03 -5.20 17.71
C ALA A 234 4.08 -4.14 18.26
N SER A 235 2.87 -4.56 18.58
CA SER A 235 2.01 -3.82 19.51
C SER A 235 2.51 -4.01 20.93
N ASN A 236 2.80 -2.91 21.62
CA ASN A 236 3.17 -2.80 23.02
C ASN A 236 2.02 -2.10 23.77
N TYR A 237 1.22 -2.86 24.52
CA TYR A 237 0.03 -2.34 25.22
C TYR A 237 -0.93 -1.53 24.32
N GLY A 238 -1.06 -1.95 23.06
CA GLY A 238 -1.96 -1.34 22.08
C GLY A 238 -1.39 -0.16 21.30
N LYS A 239 -0.14 0.25 21.55
CA LYS A 239 0.65 1.19 20.74
C LYS A 239 1.78 0.47 20.03
N TRP A 240 2.42 1.06 19.03
CA TRP A 240 3.37 0.33 18.19
C TRP A 240 4.81 0.66 18.55
N THR A 241 5.65 -0.35 18.62
CA THR A 241 7.09 -0.23 18.80
C THR A 241 7.81 -1.17 17.85
N ASN A 242 9.07 -0.87 17.55
CA ASN A 242 9.91 -1.73 16.72
C ASN A 242 10.91 -2.50 17.60
N LEU A 243 11.00 -3.81 17.36
CA LEU A 243 11.88 -4.74 18.06
C LEU A 243 12.67 -5.54 17.03
N GLY A 244 13.78 -6.17 17.43
CA GLY A 244 14.51 -7.08 16.55
C GLY A 244 13.60 -8.20 16.03
N CYS A 245 13.57 -8.45 14.72
CA CYS A 245 12.68 -9.43 14.09
C CYS A 245 12.91 -10.86 14.62
N SER A 246 14.09 -11.14 15.18
CA SER A 246 14.45 -12.42 15.81
C SER A 246 13.91 -12.58 17.23
N SER A 247 13.45 -11.50 17.87
CA SER A 247 12.78 -11.54 19.17
C SER A 247 11.56 -12.47 19.10
N LYS A 248 11.34 -13.23 20.17
CA LYS A 248 10.23 -14.17 20.26
C LYS A 248 9.06 -13.49 20.99
N CYS A 249 7.98 -13.21 20.27
CA CYS A 249 6.78 -12.57 20.80
C CYS A 249 5.55 -13.40 20.47
N HIS A 250 4.47 -13.20 21.23
CA HIS A 250 3.14 -13.56 20.74
C HIS A 250 2.85 -12.77 19.46
N PHE A 251 1.84 -13.17 18.69
CA PHE A 251 1.56 -12.52 17.42
C PHE A 251 0.07 -12.54 17.10
N ALA A 252 -0.36 -11.51 16.38
CA ALA A 252 -1.72 -11.41 15.89
C ALA A 252 -1.75 -11.73 14.40
N CYS A 253 -2.65 -12.61 13.99
CA CYS A 253 -3.00 -12.83 12.58
C CYS A 253 -4.29 -12.06 12.25
N PHE A 254 -4.54 -11.83 10.97
CA PHE A 254 -5.90 -11.56 10.50
C PHE A 254 -6.38 -12.66 9.55
N ALA A 255 -7.69 -12.79 9.48
CA ALA A 255 -8.38 -13.54 8.45
C ALA A 255 -9.38 -12.60 7.76
N GLU A 256 -9.43 -12.69 6.44
CA GLU A 256 -10.56 -12.14 5.71
C GLU A 256 -11.74 -13.12 5.84
N PRO A 257 -12.98 -12.63 6.08
CA PRO A 257 -14.15 -13.47 6.08
C PRO A 257 -14.18 -14.23 4.77
N ALA A 258 -14.23 -15.55 4.86
CA ALA A 258 -14.42 -16.39 3.71
C ALA A 258 -15.75 -15.99 3.07
N VAL A 259 -15.72 -15.34 1.91
CA VAL A 259 -16.93 -15.14 1.10
C VAL A 259 -17.43 -16.51 0.71
N ARG A 260 -18.41 -17.03 1.44
CA ARG A 260 -18.95 -18.37 1.23
C ARG A 260 -19.80 -18.35 -0.03
N LYS A 261 -19.22 -18.71 -1.16
CA LYS A 261 -19.96 -18.85 -2.43
C LYS A 261 -20.79 -20.13 -2.38
N GLN A 262 -22.11 -19.99 -2.32
CA GLN A 262 -23.04 -21.08 -2.59
C GLN A 262 -23.59 -20.93 -4.00
N VAL A 263 -23.53 -22.01 -4.79
CA VAL A 263 -24.12 -22.06 -6.12
C VAL A 263 -25.44 -22.79 -6.03
N VAL A 264 -26.51 -22.15 -6.49
CA VAL A 264 -27.85 -22.73 -6.56
C VAL A 264 -28.21 -22.88 -8.03
N GLN A 265 -28.53 -24.09 -8.45
CA GLN A 265 -29.04 -24.35 -9.79
C GLN A 265 -30.52 -23.97 -9.85
N VAL A 266 -30.91 -23.22 -10.88
CA VAL A 266 -32.29 -22.79 -11.12
C VAL A 266 -32.74 -23.36 -12.45
N GLU A 267 -33.84 -24.10 -12.44
CA GLU A 267 -34.53 -24.60 -13.63
C GLU A 267 -35.83 -23.82 -13.82
N LEU A 268 -36.11 -23.41 -15.06
CA LEU A 268 -37.25 -22.56 -15.41
C LEU A 268 -38.06 -23.26 -16.50
N GLU A 269 -39.35 -23.41 -16.27
CA GLU A 269 -40.30 -23.85 -17.28
C GLU A 269 -41.09 -22.64 -17.78
N THR A 270 -41.00 -22.35 -19.08
CA THR A 270 -41.75 -21.25 -19.71
C THR A 270 -42.83 -21.82 -20.62
N SER A 271 -44.10 -21.48 -20.37
CA SER A 271 -45.21 -21.86 -21.24
C SER A 271 -45.29 -21.04 -22.54
N ASP A 272 -44.56 -19.92 -22.60
CA ASP A 272 -44.53 -18.99 -23.73
C ASP A 272 -43.09 -18.85 -24.24
N SER A 273 -42.88 -19.11 -25.53
CA SER A 273 -41.56 -19.03 -26.17
C SER A 273 -41.10 -17.60 -26.47
N SER A 274 -41.95 -16.60 -26.25
CA SER A 274 -41.65 -15.18 -26.50
C SER A 274 -41.09 -14.42 -25.30
N VAL A 275 -40.87 -15.11 -24.17
CA VAL A 275 -40.38 -14.48 -22.93
C VAL A 275 -38.99 -13.88 -23.12
N ASP A 276 -38.86 -12.59 -22.77
CA ASP A 276 -37.57 -11.90 -22.74
C ASP A 276 -36.70 -12.46 -21.61
N MET A 277 -35.62 -13.14 -21.99
CA MET A 277 -34.73 -13.81 -21.06
C MET A 277 -33.85 -12.84 -20.26
N ASP A 278 -33.63 -11.61 -20.74
CA ASP A 278 -32.80 -10.63 -20.04
C ASP A 278 -33.58 -9.93 -18.93
N ASP A 279 -34.85 -9.59 -19.19
CA ASP A 279 -35.76 -9.09 -18.16
C ASP A 279 -36.03 -10.17 -17.10
N LEU A 280 -36.25 -11.41 -17.52
CA LEU A 280 -36.49 -12.53 -16.61
C LEU A 280 -35.30 -12.79 -15.66
N LYS A 281 -34.07 -12.74 -16.17
CA LYS A 281 -32.84 -12.87 -15.35
C LYS A 281 -32.77 -11.82 -14.25
N LYS A 282 -33.14 -10.58 -14.58
CA LYS A 282 -33.11 -9.45 -13.64
C LYS A 282 -34.18 -9.62 -12.56
N ASP A 283 -35.39 -9.99 -12.96
CA ASP A 283 -36.51 -10.20 -12.05
C ASP A 283 -36.26 -11.35 -11.06
N ILE A 284 -35.64 -12.44 -11.52
CA ILE A 284 -35.29 -13.57 -10.65
C ILE A 284 -34.26 -13.13 -9.60
N LEU A 285 -33.17 -12.46 -10.01
CA LEU A 285 -32.18 -11.95 -9.07
C LEU A 285 -32.81 -10.98 -8.07
N GLN A 286 -33.66 -10.07 -8.53
CA GLN A 286 -34.32 -9.10 -7.66
C GLN A 286 -35.22 -9.79 -6.62
N LYS A 287 -36.02 -10.78 -7.03
CA LYS A 287 -36.88 -11.54 -6.11
C LYS A 287 -36.07 -12.38 -5.10
N LEU A 288 -35.00 -13.02 -5.54
CA LEU A 288 -34.12 -13.78 -4.65
C LEU A 288 -33.44 -12.85 -3.63
N ASN A 289 -32.97 -11.69 -4.09
CA ASN A 289 -32.36 -10.69 -3.21
C ASN A 289 -33.34 -10.19 -2.15
N GLN A 290 -34.57 -9.89 -2.55
CA GLN A 290 -35.62 -9.47 -1.62
C GLN A 290 -35.89 -10.55 -0.56
N ARG A 291 -36.06 -11.81 -0.98
CA ARG A 291 -36.31 -12.95 -0.08
C ARG A 291 -35.18 -13.17 0.93
N LEU A 292 -33.92 -13.05 0.48
CA LEU A 292 -32.76 -13.22 1.35
C LEU A 292 -32.68 -12.08 2.38
N ASN A 293 -32.93 -10.84 1.97
CA ASN A 293 -32.94 -9.68 2.86
C ASN A 293 -34.06 -9.76 3.92
N GLU A 294 -35.17 -10.42 3.62
CA GLU A 294 -36.27 -10.64 4.58
C GLU A 294 -35.95 -11.73 5.63
N HIS A 295 -34.94 -12.58 5.40
CA HIS A 295 -34.67 -13.77 6.22
C HIS A 295 -33.24 -13.86 6.80
N ILE A 296 -32.29 -13.07 6.29
CA ILE A 296 -30.91 -13.04 6.76
C ILE A 296 -30.63 -11.64 7.32
N LEU A 297 -30.47 -11.55 8.65
CA LEU A 297 -30.50 -10.29 9.40
C LEU A 297 -29.15 -9.60 9.61
N ASP A 298 -28.00 -10.17 9.18
CA ASP A 298 -26.69 -9.60 9.54
C ASP A 298 -25.56 -9.69 8.49
N ASP A 299 -25.72 -10.43 7.38
CA ASP A 299 -24.67 -10.57 6.37
C ASP A 299 -25.03 -9.88 5.04
N GLU A 300 -24.10 -9.13 4.46
CA GLU A 300 -24.24 -8.53 3.12
C GLU A 300 -24.12 -9.62 2.05
N VAL A 301 -25.26 -10.12 1.57
CA VAL A 301 -25.31 -11.16 0.51
C VAL A 301 -25.36 -10.51 -0.87
N THR A 302 -24.33 -10.71 -1.68
CA THR A 302 -24.33 -10.33 -3.10
C THR A 302 -24.71 -11.51 -4.00
N LEU A 303 -25.79 -11.36 -4.79
CA LEU A 303 -26.20 -12.34 -5.80
C LEU A 303 -25.66 -11.99 -7.18
N GLY A 304 -25.34 -13.02 -7.98
CA GLY A 304 -24.95 -12.85 -9.38
C GLY A 304 -25.11 -14.14 -10.17
N TRP A 305 -25.27 -14.01 -11.49
CA TRP A 305 -25.32 -15.15 -12.40
C TRP A 305 -23.92 -15.69 -12.67
N LEU A 306 -23.76 -17.01 -12.58
CA LEU A 306 -22.59 -17.67 -13.12
C LEU A 306 -22.76 -17.79 -14.65
N LYS A 307 -21.73 -17.41 -15.40
CA LYS A 307 -21.71 -17.59 -16.85
C LYS A 307 -21.00 -18.90 -17.19
N TRP A 308 -21.56 -19.65 -18.13
CA TRP A 308 -20.91 -20.79 -18.75
C TRP A 308 -19.70 -20.33 -19.59
N PRO A 309 -18.78 -21.23 -19.97
CA PRO A 309 -17.62 -20.88 -20.80
C PRO A 309 -17.98 -20.22 -22.13
N ASP A 310 -19.18 -20.50 -22.67
CA ASP A 310 -19.72 -19.89 -23.89
C ASP A 310 -20.35 -18.50 -23.66
N GLY A 311 -20.34 -18.00 -22.42
CA GLY A 311 -20.91 -16.72 -22.01
C GLY A 311 -22.41 -16.74 -21.70
N THR A 312 -23.08 -17.88 -21.88
CA THR A 312 -24.52 -18.04 -21.58
C THR A 312 -24.77 -18.22 -20.09
N ILE A 313 -26.00 -17.96 -19.64
CA ILE A 313 -26.43 -18.12 -18.23
C ILE A 313 -27.44 -19.27 -18.12
N PHE A 314 -28.43 -19.29 -19.01
CA PHE A 314 -29.41 -20.37 -19.13
C PHE A 314 -29.15 -21.15 -20.42
N GLN A 315 -29.11 -22.47 -20.31
CA GLN A 315 -29.10 -23.38 -21.45
C GLN A 315 -30.50 -23.99 -21.59
N ARG A 316 -31.04 -23.98 -22.82
CA ARG A 316 -32.33 -24.61 -23.10
C ARG A 316 -32.10 -26.12 -23.15
N LYS A 317 -32.74 -26.87 -22.25
CA LYS A 317 -32.79 -28.33 -22.38
C LYS A 317 -33.58 -28.66 -23.65
N ASN A 318 -32.92 -29.31 -24.61
CA ASN A 318 -33.60 -29.94 -25.73
C ASN A 318 -34.16 -31.28 -25.25
N ALA A 319 -35.33 -31.67 -25.75
CA ALA A 319 -36.04 -32.87 -25.31
C ALA A 319 -35.34 -34.20 -25.67
N ASP A 320 -34.22 -34.15 -26.41
CA ASP A 320 -33.51 -35.34 -26.93
C ASP A 320 -32.20 -35.68 -26.19
N GLU A 321 -31.81 -34.94 -25.14
CA GLU A 321 -30.65 -35.27 -24.30
C GLU A 321 -31.09 -35.79 -22.93
N GLN A 322 -31.76 -36.95 -22.95
CA GLN A 322 -32.00 -37.79 -21.78
C GLN A 322 -31.20 -39.09 -21.90
N GLU A 323 -29.87 -39.02 -21.97
CA GLU A 323 -29.05 -40.19 -21.67
C GLU A 323 -27.67 -39.82 -21.11
N GLU A 324 -27.36 -40.44 -19.97
CA GLU A 324 -26.06 -40.55 -19.31
C GLU A 324 -25.48 -39.32 -18.58
N LYS A 325 -25.65 -39.32 -17.25
CA LYS A 325 -24.58 -39.73 -16.30
C LYS A 325 -25.08 -39.65 -14.85
N ASN A 326 -25.43 -40.81 -14.30
CA ASN A 326 -25.47 -41.00 -12.85
C ASN A 326 -24.02 -41.00 -12.33
N CYS A 327 -23.68 -40.09 -11.42
CA CYS A 327 -22.53 -40.29 -10.54
C CYS A 327 -22.97 -41.15 -9.35
N THR A 328 -22.46 -42.37 -9.32
CA THR A 328 -22.41 -43.23 -8.12
C THR A 328 -21.46 -42.63 -7.08
N LEU A 329 -21.78 -42.88 -5.81
CA LEU A 329 -21.19 -42.43 -4.54
C LEU A 329 -19.68 -42.16 -4.52
#